data_AF-K1XSB2-F1
#
_entry.id   AF-K1XSB2-F1
#
_cell.length_a   1.000
_cell.length_b   1.000
_cell.length_c   1.000
_cell.angle_alpha   90.00
_cell.angle_beta   90.00
_cell.angle_gamma   90.00
#
_symmetry.space_group_name_H-M   'P 1'
#
loop_
_entity.id
_entity.type
_entity.pdbx_description
1 polymer ?
#
loop_
_entity_poly.entity_id
_entity_poly.type
_entity_poly.pdbx_seq_one_letter_code
_entity_poly.pdbx_strand_id
1 'polypeptide(L)'
;MTSNLGSQHKKKETVMEDVRKHFRPEFINRIDEIVVFHSLDHSQIREITNIQINSLRKKLLDKDLFLDISDNALDYLAEAGFDPVYGARPLKRAIQQYLENPIAQSILQGKFMPKDNIIVTKNGKNLIIK
;
A
#
# COMPACT_ATOMS: atom_id res chain seq x y z
N MET A 1 0.16 -5.96 -29.55
CA MET A 1 -0.35 -5.34 -28.30
C MET A 1 -1.84 -5.64 -28.13
N THR A 2 -2.24 -6.90 -27.88
CA THR A 2 -3.66 -7.30 -27.79
C THR A 2 -3.94 -8.38 -26.73
N SER A 3 -2.96 -8.76 -25.91
CA SER A 3 -3.10 -9.91 -24.99
C SER A 3 -3.83 -9.61 -23.67
N ASN A 4 -4.05 -8.33 -23.30
CA ASN A 4 -4.67 -7.99 -22.01
C ASN A 4 -6.21 -7.92 -22.03
N LEU A 5 -6.86 -7.60 -23.16
CA LEU A 5 -8.32 -7.47 -23.19
C LEU A 5 -9.03 -8.82 -22.99
N GLY A 6 -8.55 -9.89 -23.63
CA GLY A 6 -9.17 -11.22 -23.53
C GLY A 6 -9.13 -11.84 -22.12
N SER A 7 -8.11 -11.53 -21.33
CA SER A 7 -7.98 -11.97 -19.93
C SER A 7 -8.98 -11.25 -19.01
N GLN A 8 -9.22 -9.95 -19.25
CA GLN A 8 -10.10 -9.13 -18.43
C GLN A 8 -11.59 -9.49 -18.60
N HIS A 9 -12.02 -9.76 -19.84
CA HIS A 9 -13.40 -10.21 -20.08
C HIS A 9 -13.72 -11.51 -19.35
N LYS A 10 -12.78 -12.47 -19.34
CA LYS A 10 -12.99 -13.78 -18.71
C LYS A 10 -13.13 -13.70 -17.19
N LYS A 11 -12.33 -12.87 -16.51
CA LYS A 11 -12.44 -12.66 -15.05
C LYS A 11 -13.72 -11.94 -14.65
N LYS A 12 -14.14 -10.92 -15.42
CA LYS A 12 -15.40 -10.21 -15.19
C LYS A 12 -16.59 -11.17 -15.28
N GLU A 13 -16.58 -12.06 -16.27
CA GLU A 13 -17.65 -13.02 -16.49
C GLU A 13 -17.77 -14.02 -15.32
N THR A 14 -16.65 -14.57 -14.83
CA THR A 14 -16.62 -15.43 -13.63
C THR A 14 -17.18 -14.73 -12.39
N VAL A 15 -16.75 -13.49 -12.13
CA VAL A 15 -17.29 -12.71 -10.99
C VAL A 15 -18.79 -12.46 -11.14
N MET A 16 -19.25 -12.16 -12.36
CA MET A 16 -20.66 -11.93 -12.63
C MET A 16 -21.52 -13.18 -12.51
N GLU A 17 -20.98 -14.36 -12.79
CA GLU A 17 -21.67 -15.63 -12.52
C GLU A 17 -21.94 -15.82 -11.03
N ASP A 18 -20.94 -15.57 -10.18
CA ASP A 18 -21.11 -15.70 -8.73
C ASP A 18 -22.06 -14.64 -8.15
N VAL A 19 -22.02 -13.41 -8.67
CA VAL A 19 -23.00 -12.36 -8.33
C VAL A 19 -24.42 -12.80 -8.68
N ARG A 20 -24.65 -13.38 -9.86
CA ARG A 20 -25.98 -13.88 -10.29
C ARG A 20 -26.47 -15.06 -9.47
N LYS A 21 -25.58 -15.88 -8.90
CA LYS A 21 -25.96 -16.95 -7.97
C LYS A 21 -26.40 -16.42 -6.60
N HIS A 22 -25.87 -15.27 -6.17
CA HIS A 22 -26.12 -14.72 -4.83
C HIS A 22 -27.26 -13.70 -4.78
N PHE A 23 -27.40 -12.87 -5.82
CA PHE A 23 -28.40 -11.81 -5.88
C PHE A 23 -29.50 -12.12 -6.89
N ARG A 24 -30.73 -11.71 -6.57
CA ARG A 24 -31.86 -11.89 -7.49
C ARG A 24 -31.76 -10.97 -8.72
N PRO A 25 -32.28 -11.38 -9.88
CA PRO A 25 -32.23 -10.58 -11.11
C PRO A 25 -32.82 -9.17 -10.95
N GLU A 26 -33.87 -8.99 -10.15
CA GLU A 26 -34.50 -7.68 -9.95
C GLU A 26 -33.56 -6.68 -9.28
N PHE A 27 -32.68 -7.14 -8.38
CA PHE A 27 -31.67 -6.31 -7.75
C PHE A 27 -30.57 -5.93 -8.75
N ILE A 28 -30.09 -6.90 -9.53
CA ILE A 28 -29.03 -6.68 -10.52
C ILE A 28 -29.49 -5.69 -11.59
N ASN A 29 -30.76 -5.77 -12.02
CA ASN A 29 -31.36 -4.87 -12.99
C ASN A 29 -31.57 -3.43 -12.47
N ARG A 30 -31.35 -3.17 -11.18
CA ARG A 30 -31.41 -1.81 -10.56
C ARG A 30 -30.04 -1.15 -10.41
N ILE A 31 -28.97 -1.82 -10.86
CA ILE A 31 -27.61 -1.29 -10.82
C ILE A 31 -27.29 -0.75 -12.22
N ASP A 32 -27.03 0.56 -12.32
CA ASP A 32 -26.72 1.20 -13.61
C ASP A 32 -25.38 0.71 -14.17
N GLU A 33 -24.36 0.52 -13.32
CA GLU A 33 -23.04 0.05 -13.72
C GLU A 33 -22.39 -0.84 -12.65
N ILE A 34 -21.74 -1.92 -13.09
CA ILE A 34 -20.96 -2.80 -12.24
C ILE A 34 -19.47 -2.66 -12.60
N VAL A 35 -18.71 -2.10 -11.66
CA VAL A 35 -17.26 -1.94 -11.76
C VAL A 35 -16.57 -3.11 -11.05
N VAL A 36 -15.76 -3.87 -11.79
CA VAL A 36 -14.97 -4.98 -11.25
C VAL A 36 -13.53 -4.51 -11.05
N PHE A 37 -13.05 -4.59 -9.81
CA PHE A 37 -11.67 -4.27 -9.49
C PHE A 37 -10.75 -5.46 -9.78
N HIS A 38 -9.59 -5.17 -10.36
CA HIS A 38 -8.54 -6.15 -10.56
C HIS A 38 -7.64 -6.23 -9.32
N SER A 39 -7.04 -7.40 -9.09
CA SER A 39 -5.98 -7.55 -8.10
C SER A 39 -4.83 -6.59 -8.42
N LEU A 40 -4.26 -6.00 -7.36
CA LEU A 40 -3.11 -5.12 -7.47
C LEU A 40 -1.86 -5.92 -7.86
N ASP A 41 -1.06 -5.37 -8.77
CA ASP A 41 0.30 -5.86 -9.01
C ASP A 41 1.32 -5.24 -8.04
N HIS A 42 2.53 -5.79 -8.02
CA HIS A 42 3.60 -5.34 -7.14
C HIS A 42 3.94 -3.85 -7.32
N SER A 43 3.93 -3.35 -8.56
CA SER A 43 4.25 -1.95 -8.84
C SER A 43 3.17 -1.01 -8.29
N GLN A 44 1.89 -1.40 -8.40
CA GLN A 44 0.78 -0.66 -7.82
C GLN A 44 0.82 -0.65 -6.30
N ILE A 45 1.18 -1.77 -5.67
CA ILE A 45 1.34 -1.85 -4.21
C ILE A 45 2.49 -0.92 -3.77
N ARG A 46 3.59 -0.89 -4.51
CA ARG A 46 4.71 0.03 -4.27
C ARG A 46 4.27 1.49 -4.33
N GLU A 47 3.47 1.88 -5.33
CA GLU A 47 2.92 3.24 -5.43
C GLU A 47 1.99 3.58 -4.25
N ILE A 48 1.08 2.66 -3.90
CA ILE A 48 0.19 2.83 -2.74
C ILE A 48 1.02 2.98 -1.46
N THR A 49 2.10 2.22 -1.32
CA THR A 49 3.03 2.31 -0.18
C THR A 49 3.61 3.71 -0.09
N ASN A 50 4.09 4.27 -1.21
CA ASN A 50 4.62 5.63 -1.25
C ASN A 50 3.54 6.68 -0.90
N ILE A 51 2.30 6.51 -1.39
CA ILE A 51 1.17 7.39 -1.06
C ILE A 51 0.89 7.39 0.46
N GLN A 52 0.88 6.21 1.09
CA GLN A 52 0.65 6.10 2.53
C GLN A 52 1.76 6.79 3.33
N ILE A 53 3.02 6.58 2.92
CA ILE A 53 4.21 7.19 3.54
C ILE A 53 4.20 8.71 3.39
N ASN A 54 3.61 9.28 2.34
CA ASN A 54 3.50 10.73 2.20
C ASN A 54 2.74 11.39 3.36
N SER A 55 1.80 10.69 4.00
CA SER A 55 1.14 11.20 5.20
C SER A 55 2.12 11.36 6.37
N LEU A 56 3.06 10.42 6.52
CA LEU A 56 4.14 10.50 7.50
C LEU A 56 5.15 11.59 7.14
N ARG A 57 5.55 11.72 5.86
CA ARG A 57 6.44 12.80 5.41
C ARG A 57 5.88 14.18 5.79
N LYS A 58 4.58 14.40 5.57
CA LYS A 58 3.90 15.66 5.95
C LYS A 58 3.98 15.93 7.46
N LYS A 59 3.65 14.93 8.28
CA LYS A 59 3.73 15.06 9.76
C LYS A 59 5.14 15.35 10.27
N LEU A 60 6.17 14.79 9.62
CA LEU A 60 7.57 15.04 9.95
C LEU A 60 7.98 16.45 9.52
N LEU A 61 7.54 16.89 8.34
CA LEU A 61 7.81 18.24 7.83
C LEU A 61 7.23 19.33 8.75
N ASP A 62 6.05 19.10 9.34
CA ASP A 62 5.46 20.00 10.36
C ASP A 62 6.34 20.14 11.63
N LYS A 63 7.35 19.28 11.79
CA LYS A 63 8.35 19.30 12.87
C LYS A 63 9.75 19.66 12.36
N ASP A 64 9.86 20.23 11.15
CA ASP A 64 11.10 20.49 10.43
C ASP A 64 11.98 19.23 10.20
N LEU A 65 11.39 18.04 10.17
CA LEU A 65 12.09 16.79 9.90
C LEU A 65 11.83 16.30 8.47
N PHE A 66 12.87 15.80 7.82
CA PHE A 66 12.78 15.23 6.47
C PHE A 66 12.86 13.70 6.51
N LEU A 67 12.28 13.03 5.51
CA LEU A 67 12.25 11.57 5.43
C LEU A 67 12.54 11.09 4.02
N ASP A 68 13.72 10.49 3.88
CA ASP A 68 14.19 9.81 2.68
C ASP A 68 14.18 8.30 2.89
N ILE A 69 13.55 7.58 1.97
CA ILE A 69 13.41 6.12 2.03
C ILE A 69 14.00 5.56 0.76
N SER A 70 14.94 4.62 0.90
CA SER A 70 15.53 3.96 -0.27
C SER A 70 14.53 3.02 -0.93
N ASP A 71 14.74 2.79 -2.23
CA ASP A 71 13.92 1.89 -3.04
C ASP A 71 13.77 0.50 -2.41
N ASN A 72 14.87 -0.07 -1.92
CA ASN A 72 14.87 -1.38 -1.27
C ASN A 72 14.04 -1.40 0.03
N ALA A 73 14.02 -0.31 0.79
CA ALA A 73 13.19 -0.20 1.98
C ALA A 73 11.70 -0.07 1.62
N LEU A 74 11.41 0.66 0.53
CA LEU A 74 10.05 0.84 0.05
C LEU A 74 9.47 -0.47 -0.52
N ASP A 75 10.27 -1.26 -1.23
CA ASP A 75 9.91 -2.61 -1.68
C ASP A 75 9.63 -3.54 -0.49
N TYR A 76 10.49 -3.51 0.53
CA TYR A 76 10.26 -4.31 1.73
C TYR A 76 8.93 -3.97 2.43
N LEU A 77 8.58 -2.68 2.52
CA LEU A 77 7.32 -2.24 3.11
C LEU A 77 6.12 -2.68 2.25
N ALA A 78 6.25 -2.62 0.93
CA ALA A 78 5.23 -3.08 -0.01
C ALA A 78 5.00 -4.59 0.12
N GLU A 79 6.07 -5.39 0.16
CA GLU A 79 6.03 -6.84 0.35
C GLU A 79 5.41 -7.22 1.71
N ALA A 80 5.85 -6.58 2.80
CA ALA A 80 5.34 -6.86 4.15
C ALA A 80 3.87 -6.45 4.34
N GLY A 81 3.39 -5.50 3.56
CA GLY A 81 2.02 -5.00 3.59
C GLY A 81 1.05 -5.66 2.62
N PHE A 82 1.55 -6.55 1.76
CA PHE A 82 0.74 -7.25 0.77
C PHE A 82 0.27 -8.61 1.27
N ASP A 83 -1.03 -8.83 1.19
CA ASP A 83 -1.64 -10.14 1.43
C ASP A 83 -2.44 -10.56 0.19
N PRO A 84 -2.27 -11.78 -0.35
CA PRO A 84 -3.00 -12.24 -1.53
C PRO A 84 -4.53 -12.29 -1.35
N VAL A 85 -5.00 -12.49 -0.11
CA VAL A 85 -6.43 -12.58 0.26
C VAL A 85 -6.98 -11.20 0.62
N TYR A 86 -6.23 -10.42 1.39
CA TYR A 86 -6.68 -9.12 1.91
C TYR A 86 -6.23 -7.91 1.07
N GLY A 87 -5.40 -8.12 0.04
CA GLY A 87 -4.81 -7.08 -0.78
C GLY A 87 -3.85 -6.19 0.01
N ALA A 88 -3.77 -4.91 -0.36
CA ALA A 88 -2.97 -3.91 0.35
C ALA A 88 -3.60 -3.42 1.68
N ARG A 89 -4.68 -4.04 2.19
CA ARG A 89 -5.32 -3.62 3.45
C ARG A 89 -4.35 -3.66 4.65
N PRO A 90 -3.45 -4.67 4.80
CA PRO A 90 -2.47 -4.70 5.89
C PRO A 90 -1.37 -3.63 5.78
N LEU A 91 -1.22 -3.01 4.61
CA LEU A 91 -0.11 -2.11 4.30
C LEU A 91 0.00 -0.93 5.27
N LYS A 92 -1.13 -0.32 5.64
CA LYS A 92 -1.15 0.77 6.62
C LYS A 92 -0.57 0.32 7.97
N ARG A 93 -0.90 -0.90 8.41
CA ARG A 93 -0.40 -1.46 9.67
C ARG A 93 1.08 -1.81 9.57
N ALA A 94 1.53 -2.36 8.45
CA ALA A 94 2.95 -2.65 8.20
C ALA A 94 3.79 -1.37 8.26
N ILE A 95 3.37 -0.30 7.56
CA ILE A 95 4.04 1.00 7.59
C ILE A 95 4.07 1.56 9.02
N GLN A 96 2.96 1.48 9.76
CA GLN A 96 2.95 1.94 11.14
C GLN A 96 3.95 1.19 12.03
N GLN A 97 3.95 -0.15 11.95
CA GLN A 97 4.76 -0.99 12.81
C GLN A 97 6.25 -0.91 12.48
N TYR A 98 6.61 -0.93 11.19
CA TYR A 98 8.00 -1.03 10.75
C TYR A 98 8.65 0.33 10.48
N LEU A 99 7.87 1.39 10.28
CA LEU A 99 8.40 2.72 9.92
C LEU A 99 7.95 3.82 10.90
N GLU A 100 6.65 4.07 11.06
CA GLU A 100 6.15 5.21 11.86
C GLU A 100 6.52 5.07 13.34
N ASN A 101 6.30 3.89 13.94
CA ASN A 101 6.57 3.66 15.35
C ASN A 101 8.07 3.76 15.69
N PRO A 102 9.00 3.13 14.94
CA PRO A 102 10.44 3.28 15.19
C PRO A 102 10.96 4.71 15.02
N ILE A 103 10.44 5.47 14.05
CA ILE A 103 10.78 6.89 13.89
C ILE A 103 10.28 7.69 15.10
N ALA A 104 9.03 7.50 15.50
CA ALA A 104 8.46 8.18 16.66
C ALA A 104 9.25 7.89 17.94
N GLN A 105 9.65 6.64 18.17
CA GLN A 105 10.50 6.28 19.30
C GLN A 105 11.88 6.96 19.25
N SER A 106 12.48 7.06 18.07
CA SER A 106 13.79 7.69 17.91
C SER A 106 13.73 9.21 18.15
N ILE A 107 12.65 9.86 17.71
CA ILE A 107 12.38 11.27 18.02
C ILE A 107 12.20 11.47 19.53
N LEU A 108 11.41 10.61 20.20
CA LEU A 108 11.20 10.68 21.66
C LEU A 108 12.49 10.46 22.46
N GLN A 109 13.43 9.69 21.92
CA GLN A 109 14.76 9.49 22.49
C GLN A 109 15.73 10.66 22.23
N GLY A 110 15.30 11.68 21.47
CA GLY A 110 16.13 12.82 21.10
C GLY A 110 17.22 12.49 20.07
N LYS A 111 17.06 11.40 19.30
CA LYS A 111 18.02 11.03 18.24
C LYS A 111 17.92 11.90 16.99
N PHE A 112 16.76 12.53 16.79
CA PHE A 112 16.48 13.40 15.66
C PHE A 112 16.04 14.77 16.16
N MET A 113 16.67 15.80 15.62
CA MET A 113 16.44 17.21 15.91
C MET A 113 15.84 17.90 14.69
N PRO A 114 15.17 19.06 14.86
CA PRO A 114 14.70 19.86 13.74
C PRO A 114 15.81 20.09 12.70
N LYS A 115 15.43 19.97 11.42
CA LYS A 115 16.26 20.01 10.21
C LYS A 115 17.02 18.73 9.87
N ASP A 116 16.93 17.70 10.69
CA ASP A 116 17.52 16.39 10.35
C ASP A 116 16.78 15.73 9.19
N ASN A 117 17.54 14.98 8.40
CA ASN A 117 17.01 14.13 7.34
C ASN A 117 17.11 12.66 7.78
N ILE A 118 15.95 12.05 8.03
CA ILE A 118 15.83 10.67 8.46
C ILE A 118 15.96 9.78 7.22
N ILE A 119 17.01 8.97 7.19
CA ILE A 119 17.32 8.07 6.08
C ILE A 119 16.92 6.65 6.46
N VAL A 120 16.03 6.05 5.67
CA VAL A 120 15.55 4.70 5.89
C VAL A 120 16.04 3.77 4.79
N THR A 121 16.71 2.70 5.20
CA THR A 121 17.29 1.69 4.30
C THR A 121 16.94 0.28 4.77
N LYS A 122 17.01 -0.68 3.84
CA LYS A 122 16.88 -2.11 4.17
C LYS A 122 18.25 -2.70 4.44
N ASN A 123 18.40 -3.43 5.55
CA ASN A 123 19.55 -4.32 5.78
C ASN A 123 19.04 -5.74 6.10
N GLY A 124 19.21 -6.65 5.15
CA GLY A 124 18.68 -8.01 5.26
C GLY A 124 17.16 -8.01 5.43
N LYS A 125 16.69 -8.46 6.60
CA LYS A 125 15.26 -8.57 6.93
C LYS A 125 14.71 -7.40 7.75
N ASN A 126 15.53 -6.39 8.05
CA ASN A 126 15.16 -5.28 8.92
C ASN A 126 15.33 -3.93 8.22
N LEU A 127 14.56 -2.94 8.66
CA LEU A 127 14.79 -1.54 8.31
C LEU A 127 15.79 -0.92 9.27
N ILE A 128 16.70 -0.12 8.72
CA ILE A 128 17.63 0.72 9.46
C ILE A 128 17.22 2.16 9.24
N ILE A 129 17.07 2.90 10.33
CA ILE A 129 16.71 4.31 10.37
C ILE A 129 17.93 5.06 10.91
N LYS A 130 18.40 6.04 10.16
CA LYS A 130 19.58 6.86 10.49
C LYS A 130 19.27 8.34 10.37
#